data_AF-A0A538BQY0-F1
#
_entry.id   AF-A0A538BQY0-F1
#
_cell.length_a   1.000
_cell.length_b   1.000
_cell.length_c   1.000
_cell.angle_alpha   90.00
_cell.angle_beta   90.00
_cell.angle_gamma   90.00
#
_symmetry.space_group_name_H-M   'P 1'
#
loop_
_entity.id
_entity.type
_entity.pdbx_description
1 polymer ?
#
loop_
_entity_poly.entity_id
_entity_poly.type
_entity_poly.pdbx_seq_one_letter_code
_entity_poly.pdbx_strand_id
1 'polypeptide(L)' 'MSDPVASVLERSSGALTRPSSGVGRGRKGDRVDRDKMLEVTLQQIEKQHGKGAVMKLGEHPMNVG' A
#
# COMPACT_ATOMS: atom_id res chain seq x y z
N MET A 1 -20.42 18.66 15.50
CA MET A 1 -19.19 17.85 15.64
C MET A 1 -18.40 18.02 14.35
N SER A 2 -17.26 18.71 14.38
CA SER A 2 -16.42 18.85 13.19
C SER A 2 -15.50 17.62 13.06
N ASP A 3 -15.38 17.10 11.84
CA ASP A 3 -14.58 15.91 11.53
C ASP A 3 -13.08 16.22 11.66
N PRO A 4 -12.34 15.53 12.55
CA PRO A 4 -10.91 15.76 12.72
C PRO A 4 -10.06 15.28 11.53
N VAL A 5 -10.57 14.38 10.68
CA VAL A 5 -9.87 13.85 9.50
C VAL A 5 -9.85 14.87 8.36
N ALA A 6 -10.97 15.58 8.16
CA ALA A 6 -11.06 16.65 7.16
C ALA A 6 -10.03 17.78 7.42
N SER A 7 -9.78 18.08 8.70
CA SER A 7 -8.86 19.13 9.12
C SER A 7 -7.37 18.80 8.87
N VAL A 8 -7.02 17.54 8.62
CA VAL A 8 -5.64 17.13 8.28
C VAL A 8 -5.41 17.24 6.77
N LEU A 9 -6.44 16.96 5.97
CA LEU A 9 -6.34 16.98 4.51
C LEU A 9 -6.20 18.41 3.97
N GLU A 10 -6.89 19.39 4.57
CA GLU A 10 -6.88 20.79 4.12
C GLU A 10 -5.53 21.51 4.35
N ARG A 11 -4.76 21.09 5.38
CA ARG A 11 -3.42 21.62 5.67
C ARG A 11 -2.36 21.23 4.63
N SER A 12 -2.66 20.30 3.74
CA SER A 12 -1.71 19.73 2.79
C SER A 12 -1.85 20.31 1.38
N SER A 13 -2.77 21.26 1.17
CA SER A 13 -3.18 21.80 -0.14
C SER A 13 -2.16 22.72 -0.82
N GLY A 14 -0.93 22.86 -0.29
CA GLY A 14 0.02 23.88 -0.71
C GLY A 14 1.47 23.41 -0.80
N ALA A 15 1.78 22.48 -1.70
CA ALA A 15 3.09 22.34 -2.35
C ALA A 15 3.09 21.20 -3.38
N LEU A 16 2.77 21.51 -4.64
CA LEU A 16 3.14 20.66 -5.77
C LEU A 16 4.65 20.71 -5.97
N THR A 17 5.40 19.93 -5.19
CA THR A 17 6.81 19.63 -5.50
C THR A 17 6.86 18.20 -6.00
N ARG A 18 6.97 18.03 -7.32
CA ARG A 18 7.12 16.72 -7.96
C ARG A 18 8.37 16.02 -7.37
N PRO A 19 8.27 14.84 -6.73
CA PRO A 19 9.47 14.07 -6.47
C PRO A 19 10.02 13.60 -7.82
N SER A 20 11.26 14.00 -8.11
CA SER A 20 11.99 13.48 -9.26
C SER A 20 12.05 11.96 -9.15
N SER A 21 11.45 11.27 -10.11
CA SER A 21 11.49 9.81 -10.24
C SER A 21 12.92 9.37 -10.60
N GLY A 22 13.80 9.33 -9.61
CA GLY A 22 15.00 8.52 -9.67
C GLY A 22 14.59 7.07 -9.46
N VAL A 23 14.44 6.30 -10.54
CA VAL A 23 14.34 4.84 -10.47
C VAL A 23 15.70 4.30 -10.03
N GLY A 24 15.98 4.45 -8.73
CA GLY A 24 17.13 3.87 -8.08
C GLY A 24 16.94 2.36 -8.06
N ARG A 25 17.89 1.64 -8.67
CA ARG A 25 18.01 0.20 -8.50
C ARG A 25 18.11 -0.10 -7.01
N GLY A 26 16.99 -0.54 -6.41
CA GLY A 26 16.87 -0.75 -4.97
C GLY A 26 18.02 -1.61 -4.45
N ARG A 27 18.67 -1.13 -3.38
CA ARG A 27 19.74 -1.87 -2.72
C ARG A 27 19.13 -3.14 -2.11
N LYS A 28 19.91 -4.21 -1.97
CA LYS A 28 19.42 -5.50 -1.45
C LYS A 28 18.72 -5.38 -0.08
N GLY A 29 19.09 -4.39 0.73
CA GLY A 29 18.38 -4.03 1.98
C GLY A 29 16.95 -3.54 1.77
N ASP A 30 16.72 -2.67 0.77
CA ASP A 30 15.41 -2.10 0.46
C ASP A 30 14.36 -3.17 0.07
N ARG A 31 14.81 -4.30 -0.48
CA ARG A 31 13.92 -5.43 -0.81
C ARG A 31 13.43 -6.15 0.44
N VAL A 32 14.32 -6.40 1.40
CA VAL A 32 13.94 -7.09 2.66
C VAL A 32 12.95 -6.24 3.45
N ASP A 33 13.14 -4.93 3.51
CA ASP A 33 12.23 -4.04 4.22
C ASP A 33 10.88 -3.91 3.49
N ARG A 34 10.89 -3.87 2.15
CA ARG A 34 9.66 -3.95 1.35
C ARG A 34 8.88 -5.23 1.64
N ASP A 35 9.53 -6.39 1.65
CA ASP A 35 8.86 -7.68 1.79
C ASP A 35 8.20 -7.80 3.18
N LYS A 36 8.88 -7.33 4.23
CA LYS A 36 8.31 -7.26 5.59
C LYS A 36 7.09 -6.35 5.65
N MET A 37 7.18 -5.15 5.07
CA MET A 37 6.06 -4.20 5.07
C MET A 37 4.88 -4.76 4.28
N LEU A 38 5.15 -5.44 3.16
CA LEU A 38 4.13 -6.11 2.36
C LEU A 38 3.39 -7.17 3.20
N GLU A 39 4.11 -7.99 3.97
CA GLU A 39 3.51 -9.00 4.84
C GLU A 39 2.60 -8.39 5.93
N VAL A 40 3.09 -7.37 6.63
CA VAL A 40 2.30 -6.67 7.67
C VAL A 40 1.03 -6.06 7.08
N THR A 41 1.12 -5.44 5.90
CA THR A 41 -0.03 -4.86 5.23
C THR A 41 -1.04 -5.92 4.80
N LEU A 42 -0.59 -7.06 4.25
CA LEU A 42 -1.50 -8.16 3.89
C LEU A 42 -2.28 -8.67 5.10
N GLN A 43 -1.61 -8.88 6.24
CA GLN A 43 -2.28 -9.32 7.48
C GLN A 43 -3.33 -8.31 7.96
N GLN A 44 -3.06 -7.01 7.86
CA GLN A 44 -4.01 -5.96 8.23
C GLN A 44 -5.25 -5.97 7.35
N ILE A 45 -5.08 -6.15 6.04
CA ILE A 45 -6.19 -6.23 5.08
C ILE A 45 -7.07 -7.45 5.37
N GLU A 46 -6.47 -8.62 5.57
CA GLU A 46 -7.22 -9.84 5.87
C GLU A 46 -7.97 -9.74 7.21
N LYS A 47 -7.38 -9.07 8.20
CA LYS A 47 -8.04 -8.82 9.48
C LYS A 47 -9.27 -7.92 9.33
N GLN A 48 -9.22 -6.92 8.46
CA GLN A 48 -10.30 -5.94 8.29
C GLN A 48 -11.41 -6.43 7.33
N HIS A 49 -11.04 -7.22 6.31
CA HIS A 49 -11.95 -7.55 5.20
C HIS A 49 -12.20 -9.05 5.03
N GLY A 50 -11.52 -9.91 5.81
CA GLY A 50 -11.61 -11.35 5.71
C GLY A 50 -10.48 -11.99 4.89
N LYS A 51 -10.31 -13.31 5.03
CA LYS A 51 -9.27 -14.07 4.33
C LYS A 51 -9.47 -14.01 2.81
N GLY A 52 -8.38 -13.85 2.08
CA GLY A 52 -8.43 -13.76 0.62
C GLY A 52 -8.95 -12.42 0.07
N ALA A 53 -9.11 -11.40 0.92
CA ALA A 53 -9.45 -10.05 0.48
C ALA A 53 -8.40 -9.46 -0.49
N VAL A 54 -7.14 -9.88 -0.37
CA VAL A 54 -6.07 -9.62 -1.34
C VAL A 54 -5.33 -10.93 -1.61
N MET A 55 -5.16 -11.26 -2.89
CA MET A 55 -4.48 -12.47 -3.35
C MET A 55 -3.64 -12.12 -4.57
N LYS A 56 -2.59 -12.89 -4.82
CA LYS A 56 -1.82 -12.71 -6.06
C LYS A 56 -2.61 -13.27 -7.23
N LEU A 57 -2.63 -12.51 -8.31
CA LEU A 57 -3.26 -12.92 -9.56
C LEU A 57 -2.54 -14.16 -10.12
N GLY A 58 -3.30 -15.23 -10.39
CA GLY A 58 -2.79 -16.48 -10.95
C GLY A 58 -2.34 -17.54 -9.93
N GLU A 59 -2.29 -17.23 -8.63
CA GLU A 59 -2.06 -18.26 -7.59
C GLU A 59 -3.33 -19.07 -7.26
N HIS A 60 -4.50 -18.54 -7.62
CA HIS A 60 -5.76 -19.29 -7.62
C HIS A 60 -6.11 -19.70 -9.05
N PRO A 61 -6.67 -20.92 -9.26
CA PRO A 61 -7.27 -21.24 -10.54
C PRO A 61 -8.37 -20.22 -10.78
N MET A 62 -8.09 -19.24 -11.64
CA MET A 62 -9.15 -18.48 -12.29
C MET A 62 -9.89 -19.56 -13.06
N ASN A 63 -11.04 -19.99 -12.55
CA ASN A 63 -11.92 -20.88 -13.26
C ASN A 63 -12.40 -20.06 -14.47
N VAL A 64 -11.62 -20.11 -15.54
CA VAL A 64 -11.95 -19.54 -16.83
C VAL A 64 -13.07 -20.43 -17.34
N GLY A 65 -14.30 -20.02 -17.05
CA GLY A 65 -15.51 -20.58 -17.65
C GLY A 65 -15.60 -20.18 -19.11
#